data_AF-A0A0Q6G0F9-F1
#
_entry.id   AF-A0A0Q6G0F9-F1
#
_cell.length_a   1.000
_cell.length_b   1.000
_cell.length_c   1.000
_cell.angle_alpha   90.00
_cell.angle_beta   90.00
_cell.angle_gamma   90.00
#
_symmetry.space_group_name_H-M   'P 1'
#
loop_
_entity.id
_entity.type
_entity.pdbx_description
1 polymer ?
#
loop_
_entity_poly.entity_id
_entity_poly.type
_entity_poly.pdbx_seq_one_letter_code
_entity_poly.pdbx_strand_id
1 'polypeptide(L)'
;MFVYVTVAPPTLVPEDRIKWALDSIERETSQNNGVYPFAKRKPGIQEVLRRSGFSPSYLERKGEDESRDAGQAKLKSYIFGELSKINNTPRVLPESQLNKDMGDQTYQLRQAILEAELELYEVRLQLEQLKSNKNSA
;
A
#
# COMPACT_ATOMS: atom_id res chain seq x y z
N MET A 1 5.49 -19.29 5.55
CA MET A 1 5.87 -17.91 5.94
C MET A 1 5.26 -17.64 7.31
N PHE A 2 6.08 -17.57 8.35
CA PHE A 2 5.61 -17.16 9.67
C PHE A 2 5.51 -15.64 9.68
N VAL A 3 4.31 -15.12 9.88
CA VAL A 3 4.09 -13.68 9.99
C VAL A 3 3.99 -13.36 11.48
N TYR A 4 5.04 -12.72 12.00
CA TYR A 4 5.09 -12.30 13.39
C TYR A 4 4.14 -11.12 13.58
N VAL A 5 3.14 -11.30 14.44
CA VAL A 5 2.26 -10.21 14.84
C VAL A 5 2.64 -9.76 16.23
N THR A 6 2.84 -8.45 16.37
CA THR A 6 3.19 -7.82 17.63
C THR A 6 1.97 -7.85 18.57
N VAL A 7 2.21 -8.16 19.84
CA VAL A 7 1.17 -8.26 20.87
C VAL A 7 1.47 -7.22 21.95
N ALA A 8 0.41 -6.62 22.49
CA ALA A 8 0.51 -5.60 23.52
C ALA A 8 1.25 -6.14 24.75
N PRO A 9 2.12 -5.34 25.38
CA PRO A 9 2.76 -5.71 26.63
C PRO A 9 1.72 -6.07 27.71
N PRO A 10 1.90 -7.18 28.44
CA PRO A 10 0.94 -7.62 29.45
C PRO A 10 0.89 -6.72 30.69
N THR A 11 1.86 -5.81 30.83
CA THR A 11 1.97 -4.84 31.93
C THR A 11 0.98 -3.68 31.80
N LEU A 12 0.38 -3.48 30.63
CA LEU A 12 -0.58 -2.43 30.37
C LEU A 12 -1.97 -2.81 30.89
N VAL A 13 -2.74 -1.80 31.33
CA VAL A 13 -4.15 -2.00 31.68
C VAL A 13 -4.96 -2.41 30.44
N PRO A 14 -6.12 -3.07 30.59
CA PRO A 14 -6.87 -3.62 29.45
C PRO A 14 -7.22 -2.62 28.35
N GLU A 15 -7.58 -1.41 28.73
CA GLU A 15 -7.92 -0.32 27.81
C GLU A 15 -6.70 0.09 26.98
N ASP A 16 -5.55 0.25 27.62
CA ASP A 16 -4.29 0.60 26.96
C ASP A 16 -3.78 -0.51 26.04
N ARG A 17 -4.02 -1.78 26.38
CA ARG A 17 -3.69 -2.92 25.50
C ARG A 17 -4.51 -2.89 24.21
N ILE A 18 -5.79 -2.55 24.32
CA ILE A 18 -6.69 -2.42 23.17
C ILE A 18 -6.31 -1.22 22.31
N LYS A 19 -6.03 -0.08 22.94
CA LYS A 19 -5.54 1.10 22.24
C LYS A 19 -4.22 0.81 21.50
N TRP A 20 -3.27 0.18 22.17
CA TRP A 20 -2.00 -0.22 21.57
C TRP A 20 -2.21 -1.14 20.35
N ALA A 21 -3.16 -2.09 20.45
CA ALA A 21 -3.48 -2.98 19.34
C ALA A 21 -4.08 -2.23 18.15
N LEU A 22 -5.00 -1.28 18.40
CA LEU A 22 -5.58 -0.42 17.38
C LEU A 22 -4.51 0.46 16.71
N ASP A 23 -3.65 1.11 17.49
CA ASP A 23 -2.56 1.95 16.99
C ASP A 23 -1.55 1.14 16.14
N SER A 24 -1.28 -0.11 16.50
CA SER A 24 -0.42 -1.00 15.70
C SER A 24 -1.09 -1.35 14.37
N ILE A 25 -2.37 -1.71 14.40
CA ILE A 25 -3.13 -2.05 13.18
C ILE A 25 -3.24 -0.85 12.26
N GLU A 26 -3.52 0.34 12.78
CA GLU A 26 -3.60 1.58 12.01
C GLU A 26 -2.25 1.87 11.33
N ARG A 27 -1.17 1.86 12.11
CA ARG A 27 0.18 2.11 11.59
C ARG A 27 0.57 1.14 10.48
N GLU A 28 0.32 -0.14 10.68
CA GLU A 28 0.61 -1.17 9.67
C GLU A 28 -0.26 -1.02 8.43
N THR A 29 -1.54 -0.65 8.60
CA THR A 29 -2.45 -0.38 7.48
C THR A 29 -1.97 0.83 6.68
N SER A 30 -1.57 1.92 7.35
CA SER A 30 -1.02 3.11 6.71
C SER A 30 0.32 2.85 6.04
N GLN A 31 1.22 2.08 6.66
CA GLN A 31 2.50 1.68 6.06
C GLN A 31 2.32 0.82 4.81
N ASN A 32 1.21 0.09 4.70
CA ASN A 32 0.88 -0.76 3.57
C ASN A 32 -0.17 -0.11 2.66
N ASN A 33 -0.16 1.23 2.54
CA ASN A 33 -0.99 2.01 1.62
C ASN A 33 -2.51 1.79 1.80
N GLY A 34 -2.97 1.67 3.04
CA GLY A 34 -4.38 1.41 3.36
C GLY A 34 -4.77 -0.07 3.26
N VAL A 35 -3.81 -0.98 3.08
CA VAL A 35 -4.05 -2.43 3.02
C VAL A 35 -3.52 -3.10 4.27
N TYR A 36 -4.37 -3.86 4.96
CA TYR A 36 -3.93 -4.65 6.10
C TYR A 36 -3.11 -5.87 5.63
N PRO A 37 -1.85 -6.05 6.08
CA PRO A 37 -0.93 -6.99 5.43
C PRO A 37 -1.03 -8.44 5.95
N PHE A 38 -1.67 -8.68 7.09
CA PHE A 38 -1.69 -10.01 7.75
C PHE A 38 -2.89 -10.87 7.33
N ALA A 39 -3.88 -10.31 6.65
CA ALA A 39 -5.05 -11.03 6.19
C ALA A 39 -5.53 -10.47 4.84
N LYS A 40 -6.16 -11.33 4.03
CA LYS A 40 -6.83 -10.90 2.80
C LYS A 40 -8.04 -9.98 3.06
N ARG A 41 -8.50 -9.93 4.31
CA ARG A 41 -9.67 -9.15 4.75
C ARG A 41 -9.22 -8.03 5.68
N LYS A 42 -10.07 -7.01 5.79
CA LYS A 42 -9.92 -5.91 6.74
C LYS A 42 -9.80 -6.42 8.18
N PRO A 43 -9.03 -5.74 9.05
CA PRO A 43 -8.91 -6.10 10.45
C PRO A 43 -10.28 -6.05 11.13
N GLY A 44 -10.56 -7.07 11.95
CA GLY A 44 -11.79 -7.18 12.73
C GLY A 44 -11.52 -7.19 14.23
N ILE A 45 -12.58 -7.23 15.03
CA ILE A 45 -12.47 -7.24 16.51
C ILE A 45 -11.61 -8.38 17.02
N GLN A 46 -11.74 -9.57 16.44
CA GLN A 46 -10.95 -10.73 16.85
C GLN A 46 -9.45 -10.48 16.70
N GLU A 47 -9.05 -9.72 15.68
CA GLU A 47 -7.65 -9.37 15.47
C GLU A 47 -7.15 -8.35 16.49
N VAL A 48 -7.98 -7.36 16.82
CA VAL A 48 -7.69 -6.42 17.91
C VAL A 48 -7.53 -7.16 19.24
N LEU A 49 -8.44 -8.07 19.58
CA LEU A 49 -8.37 -8.85 20.82
C LEU A 49 -7.14 -9.74 20.85
N ARG A 50 -6.83 -10.42 19.75
CA ARG A 50 -5.63 -11.26 19.62
C ARG A 50 -4.35 -10.45 19.84
N ARG A 51 -4.24 -9.27 19.22
CA ARG A 51 -3.11 -8.35 19.38
C ARG A 51 -3.06 -7.67 20.74
N SER A 52 -4.21 -7.49 21.37
CA SER A 52 -4.29 -7.04 22.75
C SER A 52 -3.88 -8.13 23.73
N GLY A 53 -3.79 -9.39 23.31
CA GLY A 53 -3.53 -10.56 24.15
C GLY A 53 -4.74 -11.00 24.99
N PHE A 54 -5.95 -10.73 24.51
CA PHE A 54 -7.21 -11.20 25.08
C PHE A 54 -7.77 -12.41 24.31
N SER A 55 -8.64 -13.20 24.95
CA SER A 55 -9.35 -14.25 24.24
C SER A 55 -10.36 -13.65 23.25
N PRO A 56 -10.71 -14.35 22.15
CA PRO A 56 -11.73 -13.89 21.21
C PRO A 56 -13.10 -13.63 21.86
N SER A 57 -13.39 -14.34 22.95
CA SER A 57 -14.63 -14.25 23.73
C SER A 57 -14.61 -13.20 24.84
N TYR A 58 -13.54 -12.40 24.96
CA TYR A 58 -13.37 -11.44 26.06
C TYR A 58 -14.52 -10.43 26.16
N LEU A 59 -15.05 -9.98 25.03
CA LEU A 59 -16.16 -9.01 24.92
C LEU A 59 -17.55 -9.66 24.79
N GLU A 60 -17.63 -10.99 24.82
CA GLU A 60 -18.88 -11.74 24.66
C GLU A 60 -19.34 -12.40 25.97
N ARG A 61 -18.45 -12.45 26.98
CA ARG A 61 -18.76 -12.97 28.30
C ARG A 61 -19.65 -11.99 29.05
N LYS A 62 -20.97 -12.20 28.96
CA LYS A 62 -21.94 -11.60 29.90
C LYS A 62 -21.58 -12.02 31.31
N GLY A 63 -21.35 -11.04 32.18
CA GLY A 63 -21.18 -11.24 33.61
C GLY A 63 -22.52 -11.26 34.33
N GLU A 64 -22.46 -11.55 35.63
CA GLU A 64 -23.58 -11.36 36.55
C GLU A 64 -23.73 -9.88 36.95
N ASP A 65 -22.72 -9.05 36.65
CA ASP A 65 -22.63 -7.63 37.01
C ASP A 65 -22.93 -6.73 35.80
N GLU A 66 -24.03 -5.98 35.89
CA GLU A 66 -24.47 -5.03 34.87
C GLU A 66 -23.45 -3.91 34.60
N SER A 67 -22.68 -3.51 35.61
CA SER A 67 -21.66 -2.46 35.47
C SER A 67 -20.50 -2.92 34.58
N ARG A 68 -20.10 -4.19 34.74
CA ARG A 68 -19.09 -4.82 33.90
C ARG A 68 -19.57 -4.97 32.46
N ASP A 69 -20.81 -5.41 32.27
CA ASP A 69 -21.40 -5.58 30.93
C ASP A 69 -21.52 -4.23 30.20
N ALA A 70 -21.90 -3.16 30.90
CA ALA A 70 -21.90 -1.80 30.36
C ALA A 70 -20.48 -1.34 29.96
N GLY A 71 -19.47 -1.65 30.77
CA GLY A 71 -18.06 -1.38 30.45
C GLY A 71 -17.59 -2.12 29.20
N GLN A 72 -17.91 -3.41 29.08
CA GLN A 72 -17.58 -4.21 27.89
C GLN A 72 -18.31 -3.71 26.63
N ALA A 73 -19.57 -3.31 26.75
CA ALA A 73 -20.34 -2.73 25.66
C ALA A 73 -19.72 -1.41 25.16
N LYS A 74 -19.30 -0.54 26.09
CA LYS A 74 -18.61 0.72 25.76
C LYS A 74 -17.29 0.45 25.03
N LEU A 75 -16.51 -0.51 25.51
CA LEU A 75 -15.24 -0.90 24.90
C LEU A 75 -15.43 -1.50 23.50
N LYS A 76 -16.46 -2.32 23.32
CA LYS A 76 -16.83 -2.90 22.02
C LYS A 76 -17.20 -1.79 21.02
N SER A 77 -18.00 -0.82 21.44
CA SER A 77 -18.37 0.34 20.62
C SER A 77 -17.15 1.18 20.24
N TYR A 78 -16.22 1.39 21.18
CA TYR A 78 -14.95 2.09 20.91
C TYR A 78 -14.12 1.38 19.83
N ILE A 79 -13.92 0.05 19.97
CA ILE A 79 -13.17 -0.74 19.00
C ILE A 79 -13.83 -0.67 17.61
N PHE A 80 -15.16 -0.77 17.53
CA PHE A 80 -15.87 -0.64 16.26
C PHE A 80 -15.68 0.74 15.62
N GLY A 81 -15.72 1.81 16.43
CA GLY A 81 -15.50 3.17 15.96
C GLY A 81 -14.12 3.34 15.34
N GLU A 82 -13.07 2.90 16.04
CA GLU A 82 -11.69 3.00 15.54
C GLU A 82 -11.43 2.08 14.35
N LEU A 83 -11.90 0.83 14.39
CA LEU A 83 -11.80 -0.06 13.23
C LEU A 83 -12.51 0.50 12.00
N SER A 84 -13.66 1.16 12.17
CA SER A 84 -14.36 1.81 11.06
C SER A 84 -13.49 2.89 10.41
N LYS A 85 -12.81 3.73 11.20
CA LYS A 85 -11.87 4.74 10.68
C LYS A 85 -10.73 4.09 9.91
N ILE A 86 -10.06 3.11 10.52
CA ILE A 86 -8.94 2.39 9.89
C ILE A 86 -9.40 1.75 8.56
N ASN A 87 -10.56 1.12 8.57
CA ASN A 87 -11.13 0.43 7.41
C ASN A 87 -11.61 1.37 6.31
N ASN A 88 -11.89 2.63 6.63
CA ASN A 88 -12.27 3.66 5.67
C ASN A 88 -11.07 4.48 5.18
N THR A 89 -9.86 4.19 5.64
CA THR A 89 -8.64 4.79 5.11
C THR A 89 -8.56 4.50 3.60
N PRO A 90 -8.50 5.54 2.74
CA PRO A 90 -8.45 5.34 1.31
C PRO A 90 -7.22 4.54 0.93
N ARG A 91 -7.41 3.51 0.10
CA ARG A 91 -6.31 2.74 -0.46
C ARG A 91 -5.54 3.64 -1.41
N VAL A 92 -4.33 4.03 -1.01
CA VAL A 92 -3.44 4.75 -1.90
C VAL A 92 -2.92 3.70 -2.88
N LEU A 93 -3.43 3.71 -4.11
CA LEU A 93 -2.77 2.96 -5.17
C LEU A 93 -1.35 3.53 -5.26
N PRO A 94 -0.30 2.71 -5.27
CA PRO A 94 1.04 3.23 -5.53
C PRO A 94 0.93 4.02 -6.83
N GLU A 95 1.27 5.31 -6.79
CA GLU A 95 1.46 6.07 -8.03
C GLU A 95 2.33 5.21 -8.91
N SER A 96 1.79 4.81 -10.05
CA SER A 96 2.47 3.99 -11.02
C SER A 96 3.75 4.73 -11.43
N GLN A 97 4.87 4.40 -10.78
CA GLN A 97 6.22 4.87 -11.13
C GLN A 97 6.56 4.55 -12.60
N LEU A 98 5.77 3.67 -13.23
CA LEU A 98 5.75 3.40 -14.67
C LEU A 98 5.76 4.64 -15.57
N ASN A 99 5.19 5.78 -15.17
CA ASN A 99 4.99 6.89 -16.11
C ASN A 99 6.17 7.86 -16.26
N LYS A 100 7.13 7.89 -15.33
CA LYS A 100 8.30 8.79 -15.48
C LYS A 100 9.41 8.12 -16.30
N ASP A 101 9.75 6.88 -16.00
CA ASP A 101 10.86 6.19 -16.66
C ASP A 101 10.50 5.74 -18.09
N MET A 102 9.24 5.35 -18.36
CA MET A 102 8.80 5.07 -19.73
C MET A 102 8.76 6.33 -20.59
N GLY A 103 8.46 7.49 -20.01
CA GLY A 103 8.42 8.77 -20.74
C GLY A 103 9.78 9.11 -21.34
N ASP A 104 10.84 9.02 -20.53
CA ASP A 104 12.21 9.29 -20.96
C ASP A 104 12.72 8.26 -21.98
N GLN A 105 12.47 6.97 -21.77
CA GLN A 105 12.87 5.93 -22.73
C GLN A 105 12.17 6.10 -24.08
N THR A 106 10.88 6.44 -24.07
CA THR A 106 10.12 6.67 -25.31
C THR A 106 10.60 7.93 -26.03
N TYR A 107 10.96 8.97 -25.28
CA TYR A 107 11.53 10.20 -25.82
C TYR A 107 12.89 9.96 -26.47
N GLN A 108 13.79 9.26 -25.78
CA GLN A 108 15.12 8.89 -26.31
C GLN A 108 15.01 8.04 -27.58
N LEU A 109 14.09 7.07 -27.60
CA LEU A 109 13.88 6.21 -28.77
C LEU A 109 13.41 7.03 -29.98
N ARG A 110 12.47 7.97 -29.79
CA ARG A 110 12.00 8.86 -30.87
C ARG A 110 13.12 9.73 -31.41
N GLN A 111 13.98 10.24 -30.53
CA GLN A 111 15.10 11.08 -30.95
C GLN A 111 16.13 10.28 -31.76
N ALA A 112 16.47 9.06 -31.33
CA ALA A 112 17.36 8.18 -32.08
C ALA A 112 16.81 7.81 -33.47
N ILE A 113 15.49 7.60 -33.60
CA ILE A 113 14.86 7.34 -34.90
C ILE A 113 15.00 8.57 -35.82
N LEU A 114 14.72 9.77 -35.31
CA LEU A 114 14.84 11.00 -36.09
C LEU A 114 16.28 11.25 -36.55
N GLU A 115 17.26 11.01 -35.69
CA GLU A 115 18.68 11.13 -36.03
C GLU A 115 19.08 10.14 -37.14
N ALA A 116 18.63 8.88 -37.05
CA ALA A 116 18.88 7.87 -38.07
C ALA A 116 18.20 8.19 -39.42
N GLU A 117 16.98 8.76 -39.41
CA GLU A 117 16.30 9.20 -40.62
C GLU A 117 17.04 10.34 -41.32
N LEU A 118 17.60 11.27 -40.54
CA LEU A 118 18.40 12.39 -41.03
C LEU A 118 19.69 11.91 -41.68
N GLU A 119 20.43 11.02 -41.02
CA GLU A 119 21.66 10.41 -41.54
C GLU A 119 21.39 9.64 -42.84
N LEU A 120 20.29 8.88 -42.88
CA LEU A 120 19.90 8.14 -44.08
C LEU A 120 19.61 9.08 -45.26
N TYR A 121 19.00 10.23 -45.00
CA TYR A 121 18.75 11.26 -46.02
C TYR A 121 20.05 11.86 -46.54
N GLU A 122 21.00 12.18 -45.66
CA GLU A 122 22.31 12.72 -46.03
C GLU A 122 23.13 11.74 -46.88
N VAL A 123 23.17 10.47 -46.48
CA VAL A 123 23.86 9.42 -47.25
C VAL A 123 23.24 9.25 -48.64
N ARG A 124 21.90 9.30 -48.75
CA ARG A 124 21.22 9.25 -50.06
C ARG A 124 21.61 10.41 -50.95
N LEU A 125 21.66 11.62 -50.40
CA LEU A 125 22.06 12.82 -51.14
C LEU A 125 23.51 12.73 -51.63
N GLN A 126 24.43 12.26 -50.78
CA GLN A 126 25.83 12.06 -51.16
C GLN A 126 25.98 11.01 -52.28
N LEU A 127 25.23 9.91 -52.20
CA LEU A 127 25.22 8.89 -53.26
C LEU A 127 24.70 9.43 -54.58
N GLU A 128 23.68 10.29 -54.54
CA GLU A 128 23.11 10.91 -55.73
C GLU A 128 24.10 11.90 -56.38
N GLN A 129 24.79 12.71 -55.56
CA GLN A 129 25.86 13.60 -56.01
C GLN A 129 27.05 12.82 -56.62
N LEU A 130 27.47 11.73 -55.99
CA LEU A 130 28.54 10.86 -56.51
C LEU A 130 28.14 10.19 -57.83
N LYS A 131 26.88 9.74 -57.95
CA LYS A 131 26.36 9.20 -59.21
C LYS A 131 26.30 10.25 -60.31
N SER A 132 25.88 11.47 -60.00
CA SER A 132 25.84 12.59 -60.95
C SER A 132 27.25 12.98 -61.42
N ASN A 133 28.22 13.07 -60.50
CA ASN A 133 29.61 13.37 -60.86
C ASN A 133 30.27 12.25 -61.69
N LYS A 134 29.94 10.98 -61.42
CA LYS A 134 30.49 9.84 -62.17
C LYS A 134 29.92 9.72 -63.59
N ASN A 135 28.73 10.27 -63.84
CA ASN A 135 28.13 10.35 -65.19
C ASN A 135 28.56 11.60 -65.97
N SER A 136 29.32 12.51 -65.35
CA SER A 136 29.78 13.78 -65.94
C SER A 136 31.27 13.78 -66.27
N ALA A 137 31.95 12.63 -66.15
CA ALA A 137 33.34 12.37 -66.51
C ALA A 137 33.40 11.26 -67.56
#